data_AF-A0AAD7FPD7-F1
#
_entry.id   AF-A0AAD7FPD7-F1
#
_cell.length_a   1.000
_cell.length_b   1.000
_cell.length_c   1.000
_cell.angle_alpha   90.00
_cell.angle_beta   90.00
_cell.angle_gamma   90.00
#
_symmetry.space_group_name_H-M   'P 1'
#
loop_
_entity.id
_entity.type
_entity.pdbx_description
1 polymer ?
#
loop_
_entity_poly.entity_id
_entity_poly.type
_entity_poly.pdbx_seq_one_letter_code
_entity_poly.pdbx_strand_id
1 'polypeptide(L)'
;MATTTTLQSLPQELTIQIFQNLIADAAESDEDYVEPMPLLLSRVSRFFRQLMLNSPTLWTFIRVHSPADRDAAPMFISLSKSCLLNVSFSLDTLPILAPAFIQSCAPSRWASLVARGSWNEIAAFLRALDTSPDLKDVRLLTRSRSFDFRDHHEDHEPHLAGASTALTSLTIHGCIRCLAPFPNLTKLNVHRLLCDYDQFRDLLQASPGLETLILCDLLDRLDGHDDCVVGDNGPPILKYLSAPNIEYLELRGSRMDYGEFSGKEFAALRVLCLCEMIFPTCDAAVYRSFSKITHLELNNVQGGEQLVARDEAGALPFPNLETVVGRWLDEEDCSWLRPLLDGRPRVVLRVQRKDDVLAFAGDHDVQVLSHGPWGLIHSEFLSYDEEEDDDFSGSDHERYSDEVDFFEEMYEENYEYELEHELEEEDFHGDDDDGDWGFDWGF
;
A
#
# COMPACT_ATOMS: atom_id res chain seq x y z
N MET A 1 -7.17 -45.92 15.83
CA MET A 1 -8.38 -45.09 15.84
C MET A 1 -7.94 -43.66 16.05
N ALA A 2 -8.08 -42.79 15.05
CA ALA A 2 -7.76 -41.37 15.20
C ALA A 2 -8.88 -40.69 15.99
N THR A 3 -8.59 -40.19 17.17
CA THR A 3 -9.51 -39.34 17.92
C THR A 3 -9.58 -38.00 17.20
N THR A 4 -10.70 -37.69 16.57
CA THR A 4 -10.97 -36.36 16.04
C THR A 4 -11.12 -35.40 17.21
N THR A 5 -10.06 -34.66 17.53
CA THR A 5 -10.13 -33.55 18.47
C THR A 5 -11.02 -32.48 17.87
N THR A 6 -12.16 -32.21 18.53
CA THR A 6 -13.10 -31.19 18.08
C THR A 6 -12.57 -29.82 18.51
N LEU A 7 -12.80 -28.78 17.69
CA LEU A 7 -12.40 -27.40 18.02
C LEU A 7 -12.98 -26.92 19.36
N GLN A 8 -14.10 -27.53 19.80
CA GLN A 8 -14.73 -27.29 21.10
C GLN A 8 -13.92 -27.77 22.31
N SER A 9 -12.90 -28.61 22.12
CA SER A 9 -12.00 -29.02 23.20
C SER A 9 -10.84 -28.05 23.43
N LEU A 10 -10.70 -27.00 22.61
CA LEU A 10 -9.68 -25.99 22.82
C LEU A 10 -10.01 -25.11 24.03
N PRO A 11 -8.99 -24.65 24.79
CA PRO A 11 -9.14 -23.57 25.75
C PRO A 11 -9.83 -22.35 25.13
N GLN A 12 -10.63 -21.67 25.95
CA GLN A 12 -11.41 -20.52 25.51
C GLN A 12 -10.50 -19.40 24.99
N GLU A 13 -9.37 -19.18 25.67
CA GLU A 13 -8.40 -18.15 25.37
C GLU A 13 -7.77 -18.34 23.98
N LEU A 14 -7.42 -19.59 23.64
CA LEU A 14 -6.88 -19.92 22.31
C LEU A 14 -7.94 -19.74 21.22
N THR A 15 -9.20 -20.09 21.52
CA THR A 15 -10.30 -19.91 20.56
C THR A 15 -10.55 -18.42 20.29
N ILE A 16 -10.49 -17.57 21.32
CA ILE A 16 -10.59 -16.11 21.17
C ILE A 16 -9.44 -15.57 20.33
N GLN A 17 -8.20 -15.99 20.59
CA GLN A 17 -7.04 -15.53 19.81
C GLN A 17 -7.16 -15.93 18.33
N ILE A 18 -7.58 -17.15 18.05
CA ILE A 18 -7.84 -17.60 16.68
C ILE A 18 -8.91 -16.71 16.03
N PHE A 19 -10.01 -16.41 16.72
CA PHE A 19 -11.05 -15.53 16.18
C PHE A 19 -10.58 -14.11 15.97
N GLN A 20 -9.75 -13.56 16.86
CA GLN A 20 -9.17 -12.22 16.70
C GLN A 20 -8.34 -12.12 15.43
N ASN A 21 -7.48 -13.11 15.17
CA ASN A 21 -6.68 -13.15 13.95
C ASN A 21 -7.56 -13.29 12.70
N LEU A 22 -8.55 -14.21 12.72
CA LEU A 22 -9.48 -14.36 11.61
C LEU A 22 -10.29 -13.08 11.31
N ILE A 23 -10.70 -12.35 12.35
CA ILE A 23 -11.42 -11.08 12.20
C ILE A 23 -10.49 -9.99 11.66
N ALA A 24 -9.24 -9.92 12.13
CA ALA A 24 -8.24 -8.96 11.64
C ALA A 24 -7.90 -9.22 10.17
N ASP A 25 -7.58 -10.46 9.81
CA ASP A 25 -7.28 -10.87 8.43
C ASP A 25 -8.48 -10.58 7.50
N ALA A 26 -9.70 -10.88 7.94
CA ALA A 26 -10.91 -10.58 7.18
C ALA A 26 -11.19 -9.07 7.05
N ALA A 27 -10.75 -8.25 8.02
CA ALA A 27 -10.89 -6.80 7.97
C ALA A 27 -9.88 -6.14 7.02
N GLU A 28 -8.72 -6.77 6.81
CA GLU A 28 -7.71 -6.32 5.85
C GLU A 28 -8.02 -6.72 4.40
N SER A 29 -8.83 -7.76 4.21
CA SER A 29 -9.31 -8.14 2.88
C SER A 29 -10.21 -7.06 2.29
N ASP A 30 -9.84 -6.58 1.10
CA ASP A 30 -10.61 -5.58 0.33
C ASP A 30 -11.82 -6.23 -0.40
N GLU A 31 -12.14 -7.50 -0.11
CA GLU A 31 -13.31 -8.15 -0.71
C GLU A 31 -14.62 -7.49 -0.22
N ASP A 32 -15.41 -7.05 -1.18
CA ASP A 32 -16.55 -6.15 -0.97
C ASP A 32 -17.77 -6.82 -0.29
N TYR A 33 -17.82 -8.16 -0.15
CA TYR A 33 -19.10 -8.85 0.08
C TYR A 33 -19.09 -10.02 1.07
N VAL A 34 -18.43 -9.88 2.22
CA VAL A 34 -18.55 -10.90 3.28
C VAL A 34 -19.27 -10.31 4.48
N GLU A 35 -20.32 -11.02 4.94
CA GLU A 35 -20.98 -10.75 6.21
C GLU A 35 -19.91 -10.61 7.32
N PRO A 36 -20.02 -9.63 8.24
CA PRO A 36 -19.01 -9.40 9.26
C PRO A 36 -18.60 -10.71 9.98
N MET A 37 -17.30 -11.02 9.96
CA MET A 37 -16.76 -12.27 10.51
C MET A 37 -17.26 -12.61 11.92
N PRO A 38 -17.43 -11.65 12.86
CA PRO A 38 -18.04 -11.93 14.17
C PRO A 38 -19.43 -12.57 14.10
N LEU A 39 -20.27 -12.16 13.14
CA LEU A 39 -21.62 -12.69 12.96
C LEU A 39 -21.57 -14.12 12.42
N LEU A 40 -20.72 -14.37 11.42
CA LEU A 40 -20.50 -15.72 10.87
C LEU A 40 -20.06 -16.70 11.96
N LEU A 41 -19.04 -16.33 12.74
CA LEU A 41 -18.53 -17.16 13.84
C LEU A 41 -19.61 -17.45 14.90
N SER A 42 -20.46 -16.47 15.20
CA SER A 42 -21.56 -16.64 16.16
C SER A 42 -22.63 -17.64 15.71
N ARG A 43 -22.72 -17.94 14.41
CA ARG A 43 -23.70 -18.89 13.84
C ARG A 43 -23.22 -20.33 13.84
N VAL A 44 -21.92 -20.58 13.96
CA VAL A 44 -21.34 -21.93 13.86
C VAL A 44 -21.82 -22.86 14.97
N SER A 45 -21.86 -22.39 16.22
CA SER A 45 -22.34 -23.18 17.36
C SER A 45 -22.80 -22.30 18.53
N ARG A 46 -23.60 -22.87 19.45
CA ARG A 46 -23.99 -22.18 20.69
C ARG A 46 -22.79 -21.78 21.54
N PHE A 47 -21.75 -22.62 21.56
CA PHE A 47 -20.50 -22.34 22.27
C PHE A 47 -19.83 -21.09 21.69
N PHE A 48 -19.69 -21.00 20.36
CA PHE A 48 -19.08 -19.83 19.71
C PHE A 48 -19.93 -18.58 19.89
N ARG A 49 -21.25 -18.68 19.77
CA ARG A 49 -22.14 -17.55 20.06
C ARG A 49 -21.93 -16.99 21.48
N GLN A 50 -21.89 -17.88 22.48
CA GLN A 50 -21.67 -17.47 23.87
C GLN A 50 -20.27 -16.86 24.05
N LEU A 51 -19.27 -17.45 23.40
CA LEU A 51 -17.90 -16.95 23.41
C LEU A 51 -17.82 -15.53 22.85
N MET A 52 -18.43 -15.30 21.68
CA MET A 52 -18.49 -13.99 21.04
C MET A 52 -19.17 -12.96 21.95
N LEU A 53 -20.36 -13.27 22.49
CA LEU A 53 -21.10 -12.36 23.37
C LEU A 53 -20.34 -12.00 24.66
N ASN A 54 -19.53 -12.94 25.17
CA ASN A 54 -18.77 -12.75 26.41
C ASN A 54 -17.40 -12.09 26.19
N SER A 55 -16.98 -11.87 24.95
CA SER A 55 -15.62 -11.40 24.61
C SER A 55 -15.67 -10.08 23.84
N PRO A 56 -15.70 -8.92 24.52
CA PRO A 56 -15.81 -7.60 23.89
C PRO A 56 -14.74 -7.31 22.83
N THR A 57 -13.55 -7.90 22.99
CA THR A 57 -12.42 -7.73 22.07
C THR A 57 -12.65 -8.32 20.68
N LEU A 58 -13.68 -9.16 20.51
CA LEU A 58 -14.07 -9.72 19.21
C LEU A 58 -15.01 -8.80 18.41
N TRP A 59 -15.44 -7.68 19.00
CA TRP A 59 -16.35 -6.71 18.38
C TRP A 59 -15.68 -5.35 18.15
N THR A 60 -14.36 -5.27 18.24
CA THR A 60 -13.60 -4.01 18.12
C THR A 60 -13.36 -3.57 16.68
N PHE A 61 -13.53 -4.46 15.71
CA PHE A 61 -13.43 -4.14 14.28
C PHE A 61 -14.82 -3.82 13.73
N ILE A 62 -15.01 -2.56 13.35
CA ILE A 62 -16.27 -2.05 12.80
C ILE A 62 -16.01 -1.62 11.37
N ARG A 63 -16.58 -2.37 10.42
CA ARG A 63 -16.58 -2.01 9.00
C ARG A 63 -17.94 -1.38 8.69
N VAL A 64 -17.93 -0.26 7.99
CA VAL A 64 -19.13 0.45 7.53
C VAL A 64 -18.96 0.72 6.04
N HIS A 65 -19.17 -0.30 5.22
CA HIS A 65 -18.99 -0.23 3.77
C HIS A 65 -20.32 -0.36 3.01
N SER A 66 -21.41 -0.71 3.69
CA SER A 66 -22.75 -0.84 3.12
C SER A 66 -23.81 -0.29 4.09
N PRO A 67 -25.04 -0.04 3.63
CA PRO A 67 -26.15 0.32 4.52
C PRO A 67 -26.41 -0.71 5.62
N ALA A 68 -26.28 -2.01 5.32
CA ALA A 68 -26.45 -3.07 6.32
C ALA A 68 -25.38 -3.01 7.42
N ASP A 69 -24.14 -2.68 7.06
CA ASP A 69 -23.07 -2.48 8.04
C ASP A 69 -23.33 -1.27 8.93
N ARG A 70 -23.84 -0.18 8.35
CA ARG A 70 -24.25 1.03 9.07
C ARG A 70 -25.29 0.71 10.13
N ASP A 71 -26.27 -0.13 9.81
CA ASP A 71 -27.31 -0.56 10.74
C ASP A 71 -26.77 -1.51 11.82
N ALA A 72 -25.74 -2.30 11.51
CA ALA A 72 -25.10 -3.21 12.45
C ALA A 72 -24.09 -2.54 13.39
N ALA A 73 -23.48 -1.40 12.99
CA ALA A 73 -22.43 -0.72 13.75
C ALA A 73 -22.81 -0.41 15.22
N PRO A 74 -24.02 0.11 15.55
CA PRO A 74 -24.44 0.34 16.94
C PRO A 74 -24.36 -0.91 17.82
N MET A 75 -24.68 -2.08 17.27
CA MET A 75 -24.59 -3.35 17.99
C MET A 75 -23.13 -3.69 18.30
N PHE A 76 -22.20 -3.51 17.37
CA PHE A 76 -20.77 -3.80 17.58
C PHE A 76 -20.18 -2.87 18.64
N ILE A 77 -20.58 -1.59 18.63
CA ILE A 77 -20.14 -0.60 19.61
C ILE A 77 -20.63 -0.96 21.02
N SER A 78 -21.88 -1.42 21.13
CA SER A 78 -22.46 -1.91 22.39
C SER A 78 -21.72 -3.15 22.91
N LEU A 79 -21.44 -4.12 22.04
CA LEU A 79 -20.80 -5.38 22.42
C LEU A 79 -19.31 -5.23 22.75
N SER A 80 -18.62 -4.24 22.16
CA SER A 80 -17.21 -3.94 22.45
C SER A 80 -16.97 -3.21 23.77
N LYS A 81 -18.03 -2.76 24.47
CA LYS A 81 -17.99 -2.14 25.80
C LYS A 81 -17.05 -0.93 25.88
N SER A 82 -15.89 -1.07 26.54
CA SER A 82 -14.90 0.00 26.74
C SER A 82 -13.62 -0.22 25.94
N CYS A 83 -13.59 -1.22 25.05
CA CYS A 83 -12.42 -1.49 24.22
C CYS A 83 -12.19 -0.36 23.20
N LEU A 84 -10.94 -0.16 22.81
CA LEU A 84 -10.61 0.69 21.67
C LEU A 84 -11.10 0.03 20.37
N LEU A 85 -11.44 0.86 19.38
CA LEU A 85 -12.11 0.46 18.15
C LEU A 85 -11.18 0.66 16.95
N ASN A 86 -11.24 -0.28 16.02
CA ASN A 86 -10.65 -0.19 14.69
C ASN A 86 -11.81 -0.01 13.71
N VAL A 87 -11.91 1.15 13.10
CA VAL A 87 -13.05 1.50 12.23
C VAL A 87 -12.61 1.62 10.78
N SER A 88 -13.42 1.10 9.86
CA SER A 88 -13.19 1.18 8.42
C SER A 88 -14.44 1.67 7.72
N PHE A 89 -14.33 2.76 6.96
CA PHE A 89 -15.42 3.37 6.21
C PHE A 89 -15.12 3.31 4.71
N SER A 90 -16.14 2.94 3.92
CA SER A 90 -16.17 3.18 2.47
C SER A 90 -17.20 4.26 2.22
N LEU A 91 -16.73 5.46 1.87
CA LEU A 91 -17.53 6.66 1.73
C LEU A 91 -18.25 6.70 0.37
N ASP A 92 -17.70 6.04 -0.65
CA ASP A 92 -18.31 5.98 -2.00
C ASP A 92 -19.69 5.28 -1.98
N THR A 93 -19.85 4.29 -1.09
CA THR A 93 -21.07 3.50 -0.95
C THR A 93 -22.04 4.10 0.06
N LEU A 94 -21.59 5.12 0.80
CA LEU A 94 -22.33 5.78 1.86
C LEU A 94 -22.27 7.28 1.63
N PRO A 95 -22.88 7.77 0.52
CA PRO A 95 -22.83 9.18 0.19
C PRO A 95 -23.38 9.99 1.36
N ILE A 96 -22.50 10.84 1.91
CA ILE A 96 -22.76 11.74 3.04
C ILE A 96 -23.15 10.99 4.32
N LEU A 97 -22.14 10.47 5.03
CA LEU A 97 -22.31 10.09 6.43
C LEU A 97 -22.68 11.32 7.24
N ALA A 98 -23.91 11.33 7.76
CA ALA A 98 -24.35 12.38 8.67
C ALA A 98 -23.39 12.45 9.87
N PRO A 99 -22.92 13.65 10.28
CA PRO A 99 -22.04 13.81 11.43
C PRO A 99 -22.57 13.11 12.69
N ALA A 100 -23.89 13.09 12.87
CA ALA A 100 -24.55 12.37 13.97
C ALA A 100 -24.24 10.86 13.99
N PHE A 101 -24.09 10.23 12.82
CA PHE A 101 -23.73 8.81 12.73
C PHE A 101 -22.24 8.58 13.04
N ILE A 102 -21.36 9.46 12.58
CA ILE A 102 -19.93 9.40 12.93
C ILE A 102 -19.77 9.50 14.46
N GLN A 103 -20.50 10.42 15.09
CA GLN A 103 -20.50 10.58 16.54
C GLN A 103 -21.12 9.38 17.27
N SER A 104 -22.16 8.74 16.71
CA SER A 104 -22.71 7.51 17.29
C SER A 104 -21.74 6.33 17.22
N CYS A 105 -20.73 6.40 16.35
CA CYS A 105 -19.65 5.41 16.25
C CYS A 105 -18.58 5.51 17.36
N ALA A 106 -18.81 6.34 18.38
CA ALA A 106 -17.90 6.59 19.50
C ALA A 106 -16.45 6.95 19.09
N PRO A 107 -16.23 8.06 18.33
CA PRO A 107 -14.90 8.50 17.87
C PRO A 107 -13.82 8.61 18.95
N SER A 108 -14.23 8.88 20.19
CA SER A 108 -13.32 8.97 21.34
C SER A 108 -12.63 7.64 21.69
N ARG A 109 -13.14 6.52 21.19
CA ARG A 109 -12.58 5.17 21.40
C ARG A 109 -11.79 4.66 20.20
N TRP A 110 -11.66 5.44 19.12
CA TRP A 110 -10.99 4.96 17.91
C TRP A 110 -9.47 4.91 18.12
N ALA A 111 -8.90 3.72 17.92
CA ALA A 111 -7.45 3.50 17.88
C ALA A 111 -6.92 3.44 16.45
N SER A 112 -7.74 2.95 15.50
CA SER A 112 -7.41 2.94 14.08
C SER A 112 -8.60 3.38 13.24
N LEU A 113 -8.32 4.14 12.19
CA LEU A 113 -9.27 4.61 11.20
C LEU A 113 -8.77 4.28 9.80
N VAL A 114 -9.60 3.61 9.00
CA VAL A 114 -9.44 3.51 7.55
C VAL A 114 -10.62 4.21 6.90
N ALA A 115 -10.35 5.22 6.06
CA ALA A 115 -11.37 5.91 5.27
C ALA A 115 -11.04 5.75 3.79
N ARG A 116 -11.98 5.15 3.04
CA ARG A 116 -11.89 4.96 1.58
C ARG A 116 -12.90 5.86 0.89
N GLY A 117 -12.49 6.60 -0.13
CA GLY A 117 -13.43 7.34 -0.98
C GLY A 117 -12.75 8.38 -1.86
N SER A 118 -13.50 9.32 -2.42
CA SER A 118 -12.92 10.54 -2.99
C SER A 118 -12.30 11.41 -1.90
N TRP A 119 -11.34 12.27 -2.26
CA TRP A 119 -10.72 13.18 -1.27
C TRP A 119 -11.74 14.14 -0.65
N ASN A 120 -12.72 14.61 -1.43
CA ASN A 120 -13.77 15.51 -0.94
C ASN A 120 -14.64 14.84 0.14
N GLU A 121 -14.98 13.57 -0.05
CA GLU A 121 -15.72 12.80 0.96
C GLU A 121 -14.87 12.53 2.20
N ILE A 122 -13.60 12.15 2.03
CA ILE A 122 -12.67 11.95 3.14
C ILE A 122 -12.52 13.26 3.94
N ALA A 123 -12.29 14.40 3.28
CA ALA A 123 -12.17 15.69 3.94
C ALA A 123 -13.45 16.07 4.70
N ALA A 124 -14.64 15.86 4.09
CA ALA A 124 -15.91 16.09 4.75
C ALA A 124 -16.11 15.19 5.98
N PHE A 125 -15.73 13.91 5.87
CA PHE A 125 -15.75 12.95 6.97
C PHE A 125 -14.80 13.38 8.11
N LEU A 126 -13.58 13.80 7.78
CA LEU A 126 -12.60 14.24 8.77
C LEU A 126 -13.00 15.54 9.45
N ARG A 127 -13.70 16.46 8.77
CA ARG A 127 -14.28 17.66 9.41
C ARG A 127 -15.34 17.32 10.46
N ALA A 128 -16.06 16.23 10.28
CA ALA A 128 -17.05 15.75 11.26
C ALA A 128 -16.40 15.02 12.46
N LEU A 129 -15.10 14.71 12.38
CA LEU A 129 -14.35 14.02 13.41
C LEU A 129 -13.76 15.00 14.43
N ASP A 130 -14.60 15.46 15.37
CA ASP A 130 -14.20 16.47 16.36
C ASP A 130 -13.16 15.96 17.38
N THR A 131 -13.23 14.70 17.81
CA THR A 131 -12.33 14.17 18.86
C THR A 131 -12.03 12.68 18.70
N SER A 132 -10.75 12.35 18.52
CA SER A 132 -10.24 10.97 18.57
C SER A 132 -8.85 10.96 19.24
N PRO A 133 -8.80 11.14 20.57
CA PRO A 133 -7.53 11.32 21.29
C PRO A 133 -6.67 10.05 21.33
N ASP A 134 -7.27 8.88 21.13
CA ASP A 134 -6.59 7.58 21.14
C ASP A 134 -6.20 7.08 19.73
N LEU A 135 -6.40 7.90 18.69
CA LEU A 135 -6.21 7.50 17.30
C LEU A 135 -4.73 7.42 16.94
N LYS A 136 -4.24 6.21 16.67
CA LYS A 136 -2.82 5.89 16.46
C LYS A 136 -2.46 5.53 15.03
N ASP A 137 -3.37 4.91 14.29
CA ASP A 137 -3.19 4.48 12.91
C ASP A 137 -4.32 5.06 12.04
N VAL A 138 -3.96 5.88 11.04
CA VAL A 138 -4.92 6.46 10.09
C VAL A 138 -4.53 6.07 8.68
N ARG A 139 -5.48 5.58 7.89
CA ARG A 139 -5.31 5.29 6.47
C ARG A 139 -6.39 5.99 5.66
N LEU A 140 -6.00 6.99 4.89
CA LEU A 140 -6.86 7.75 3.99
C LEU A 140 -6.58 7.28 2.57
N LEU A 141 -7.47 6.46 2.02
CA LEU A 141 -7.25 5.74 0.75
C LEU A 141 -8.18 6.28 -0.32
N THR A 142 -7.63 6.90 -1.36
CA THR A 142 -8.44 7.39 -2.49
C THR A 142 -8.55 6.32 -3.57
N ARG A 143 -9.76 6.14 -4.10
CA ARG A 143 -10.01 5.17 -5.19
C ARG A 143 -9.71 5.74 -6.57
N SER A 144 -9.69 7.06 -6.73
CA SER A 144 -9.54 7.66 -8.04
C SER A 144 -8.17 7.34 -8.66
N ARG A 145 -8.18 6.58 -9.76
CA ARG A 145 -6.98 6.29 -10.57
C ARG A 145 -6.56 7.51 -11.37
N SER A 146 -7.53 8.26 -11.89
CA SER A 146 -7.35 9.59 -12.41
C SER A 146 -7.47 10.57 -11.26
N PHE A 147 -6.36 10.89 -10.60
CA PHE A 147 -6.32 12.15 -9.87
C PHE A 147 -6.53 13.25 -10.91
N ASP A 148 -7.77 13.66 -11.11
CA ASP A 148 -8.02 14.88 -11.86
C ASP A 148 -7.46 15.97 -10.96
N PHE A 149 -6.34 16.56 -11.37
CA PHE A 149 -5.71 17.65 -10.63
C PHE A 149 -6.70 18.81 -10.41
N ARG A 150 -7.81 18.84 -11.15
CA ARG A 150 -8.92 19.78 -10.95
C ARG A 150 -9.72 19.56 -9.66
N ASP A 151 -9.58 18.42 -8.98
CA ASP A 151 -10.06 18.22 -7.60
C ASP A 151 -9.18 18.96 -6.56
N HIS A 152 -8.57 20.07 -6.95
CA HIS A 152 -8.06 21.08 -6.05
C HIS A 152 -9.26 21.66 -5.28
N HIS A 153 -9.51 21.11 -4.10
CA HIS A 153 -10.39 21.72 -3.13
C HIS A 153 -9.73 23.04 -2.69
N GLU A 154 -10.45 24.14 -2.84
CA GLU A 154 -9.93 25.49 -2.61
C GLU A 154 -9.55 25.73 -1.13
N ASP A 155 -10.19 25.00 -0.21
CA ASP A 155 -10.04 25.17 1.23
C ASP A 155 -9.21 24.05 1.87
N HIS A 156 -7.91 24.28 2.01
CA HIS A 156 -7.00 23.42 2.78
C HIS A 156 -7.13 23.70 4.29
N GLU A 157 -8.19 23.17 4.92
CA GLU A 157 -8.27 23.16 6.38
C GLU A 157 -7.48 21.97 6.96
N PRO A 158 -6.65 22.17 7.99
CA PRO A 158 -5.92 21.08 8.63
C PRO A 158 -6.89 20.15 9.37
N HIS A 159 -7.07 18.96 8.83
CA HIS A 159 -7.79 17.86 9.43
C HIS A 159 -6.94 17.13 10.47
N LEU A 160 -7.61 16.35 11.35
CA LEU A 160 -6.98 15.52 12.38
C LEU A 160 -6.18 16.28 13.45
N ALA A 161 -6.37 17.59 13.60
CA ALA A 161 -5.71 18.38 14.65
C ALA A 161 -5.94 17.79 16.06
N GLY A 162 -7.13 17.23 16.33
CA GLY A 162 -7.47 16.56 17.59
C GLY A 162 -6.78 15.22 17.85
N ALA A 163 -6.25 14.56 16.81
CA ALA A 163 -5.53 13.28 16.92
C ALA A 163 -3.99 13.48 16.95
N SER A 164 -3.52 14.71 16.82
CA SER A 164 -2.12 15.04 16.51
C SER A 164 -1.07 14.46 17.46
N THR A 165 -1.42 14.25 18.73
CA THR A 165 -0.47 13.75 19.75
C THR A 165 -0.45 12.23 19.91
N ALA A 166 -1.48 11.51 19.48
CA ALA A 166 -1.52 10.05 19.57
C ALA A 166 -1.15 9.36 18.25
N LEU A 167 -1.24 10.08 17.13
CA LEU A 167 -1.00 9.51 15.81
C LEU A 167 0.47 9.09 15.64
N THR A 168 0.67 7.79 15.41
CA THR A 168 1.99 7.19 15.19
C THR A 168 2.18 6.68 13.76
N SER A 169 1.09 6.34 13.06
CA SER A 169 1.13 5.78 11.71
C SER A 169 0.08 6.47 10.84
N LEU A 170 0.52 6.95 9.68
CA LEU A 170 -0.33 7.61 8.69
C LEU A 170 -0.05 7.06 7.30
N THR A 171 -1.11 6.56 6.66
CA THR A 171 -1.15 6.30 5.22
C THR A 171 -2.08 7.31 4.57
N ILE A 172 -1.62 8.05 3.57
CA ILE A 172 -2.43 9.05 2.86
C ILE A 172 -2.27 8.90 1.35
N HIS A 173 -3.41 8.89 0.66
CA HIS A 173 -3.50 9.05 -0.77
C HIS A 173 -4.08 10.45 -1.03
N GLY A 174 -3.28 11.40 -1.54
CA GLY A 174 -3.75 12.75 -1.87
C GLY A 174 -3.01 13.89 -1.20
N CYS A 175 -3.75 14.83 -0.60
CA CYS A 175 -3.22 16.17 -0.26
C CYS A 175 -2.68 16.27 1.17
N ILE A 176 -1.37 16.51 1.32
CA ILE A 176 -0.74 16.70 2.63
C ILE A 176 -1.07 18.07 3.25
N ARG A 177 -1.46 19.07 2.45
CA ARG A 177 -1.80 20.42 2.95
C ARG A 177 -2.93 20.43 3.98
N CYS A 178 -3.82 19.44 3.90
CA CYS A 178 -4.97 19.33 4.80
C CYS A 178 -4.66 18.52 6.04
N LEU A 179 -3.39 18.26 6.33
CA LEU A 179 -2.98 17.55 7.53
C LEU A 179 -2.43 18.51 8.57
N ALA A 180 -2.81 18.29 9.82
CA ALA A 180 -2.13 18.89 10.95
C ALA A 180 -0.69 18.34 11.09
N PRO A 181 0.22 19.07 11.77
CA PRO A 181 1.53 18.53 12.13
C PRO A 181 1.41 17.37 13.14
N PHE A 182 2.23 16.32 12.96
CA PHE A 182 2.16 15.09 13.75
C PHE A 182 3.48 14.79 14.49
N PRO A 183 3.72 15.37 15.69
CA PRO A 183 4.99 15.25 16.41
C PRO A 183 5.43 13.83 16.77
N ASN A 184 4.49 12.90 16.90
CA ASN A 184 4.73 11.52 17.31
C ASN A 184 4.64 10.51 16.16
N LEU A 185 4.62 11.00 14.91
CA LEU A 185 4.54 10.13 13.75
C LEU A 185 5.85 9.35 13.57
N THR A 186 5.76 8.01 13.60
CA THR A 186 6.88 7.09 13.39
C THR A 186 6.83 6.40 12.02
N LYS A 187 5.63 6.31 11.42
CA LYS A 187 5.42 5.74 10.10
C LYS A 187 4.58 6.68 9.22
N LEU A 188 5.10 6.99 8.04
CA LEU A 188 4.42 7.77 7.02
C LEU A 188 4.46 7.03 5.70
N ASN A 189 3.28 6.77 5.12
CA ASN A 189 3.11 6.16 3.82
C ASN A 189 2.29 7.08 2.92
N VAL A 190 2.91 7.62 1.89
CA VAL A 190 2.30 8.61 1.01
C VAL A 190 2.16 8.00 -0.37
N HIS A 191 0.95 8.06 -0.91
CA HIS A 191 0.63 7.67 -2.28
C HIS A 191 0.12 8.89 -3.04
N ARG A 192 0.60 9.10 -4.28
CA ARG A 192 0.07 10.15 -5.17
C ARG A 192 0.04 11.52 -4.52
N LEU A 193 1.21 11.92 -4.04
CA LEU A 193 1.35 13.12 -3.23
C LEU A 193 0.98 14.38 -4.03
N LEU A 194 0.00 15.13 -3.54
CA LEU A 194 -0.30 16.50 -3.97
C LEU A 194 0.13 17.49 -2.88
N CYS A 195 1.38 17.94 -2.93
CA CYS A 195 1.85 19.07 -2.14
C CYS A 195 3.04 19.74 -2.83
N ASP A 196 3.39 20.94 -2.39
CA ASP A 196 4.69 21.53 -2.72
C ASP A 196 5.81 20.97 -1.82
N TYR A 197 7.04 21.24 -2.20
CA TYR A 197 8.23 20.81 -1.47
C TYR A 197 8.24 21.33 -0.02
N ASP A 198 7.87 22.59 0.18
CA ASP A 198 7.91 23.24 1.50
C ASP A 198 6.96 22.54 2.49
N GLN A 199 5.75 22.18 2.06
CA GLN A 199 4.80 21.45 2.90
C GLN A 199 5.28 20.05 3.25
N PHE A 200 5.85 19.34 2.28
CA PHE A 200 6.37 18.00 2.56
C PHE A 200 7.52 18.07 3.56
N ARG A 201 8.44 19.03 3.39
CA ARG A 201 9.50 19.32 4.34
C ARG A 201 8.95 19.64 5.72
N ASP A 202 7.95 20.52 5.80
CA ASP A 202 7.38 20.98 7.07
C ASP A 202 6.68 19.82 7.80
N LEU A 203 6.01 18.90 7.09
CA LEU A 203 5.45 17.68 7.67
C LEU A 203 6.53 16.79 8.29
N LEU A 204 7.64 16.59 7.58
CA LEU A 204 8.75 15.75 8.05
C LEU A 204 9.48 16.40 9.23
N GLN A 205 9.70 17.72 9.20
CA GLN A 205 10.28 18.46 10.33
C GLN A 205 9.36 18.46 11.55
N ALA A 206 8.04 18.49 11.33
CA ALA A 206 7.07 18.32 12.39
C ALA A 206 7.07 16.91 12.99
N SER A 207 7.70 15.92 12.34
CA SER A 207 7.70 14.51 12.73
C SER A 207 9.13 14.00 12.99
N PRO A 208 9.85 14.52 14.01
CA PRO A 208 11.25 14.18 14.22
C PRO A 208 11.49 12.71 14.59
N GLY A 209 10.47 11.98 15.06
CA GLY A 209 10.53 10.56 15.39
C GLY A 209 10.24 9.62 14.21
N LEU A 210 10.20 10.12 12.98
CA LEU A 210 9.85 9.31 11.81
C LEU A 210 10.94 8.27 11.51
N GLU A 211 10.57 6.99 11.59
CA GLU A 211 11.44 5.82 11.39
C GLU A 211 11.18 5.16 10.04
N THR A 212 9.94 5.16 9.58
CA THR A 212 9.49 4.50 8.34
C THR A 212 8.88 5.53 7.40
N LEU A 213 9.45 5.67 6.21
CA LEU A 213 8.94 6.51 5.14
C LEU A 213 8.72 5.68 3.87
N ILE A 214 7.49 5.68 3.37
CA ILE A 214 7.10 5.03 2.12
C ILE A 214 6.55 6.10 1.19
N LEU A 215 7.14 6.23 0.01
CA LEU A 215 6.75 7.20 -1.02
C LEU A 215 6.38 6.44 -2.28
N CYS A 216 5.09 6.49 -2.63
CA CYS A 216 4.53 5.84 -3.80
C CYS A 216 3.96 6.87 -4.77
N ASP A 217 4.38 6.80 -6.03
CA ASP A 217 3.84 7.61 -7.13
C ASP A 217 3.80 9.12 -6.79
N LEU A 218 4.92 9.71 -6.36
CA LEU A 218 4.97 11.17 -6.21
C LEU A 218 4.64 11.81 -7.56
N LEU A 219 3.70 12.74 -7.60
CA LEU A 219 3.29 13.37 -8.86
C LEU A 219 4.22 14.55 -9.18
N ASP A 220 4.60 14.72 -10.46
CA ASP A 220 5.57 15.69 -11.01
C ASP A 220 5.30 17.19 -10.71
N ARG A 221 4.24 17.55 -9.98
CA ARG A 221 3.76 18.93 -9.80
C ARG A 221 4.34 19.67 -8.58
N LEU A 222 5.63 19.51 -8.30
CA LEU A 222 6.27 20.30 -7.24
C LEU A 222 6.53 21.75 -7.64
N ASP A 223 6.56 22.02 -8.94
CA ASP A 223 6.66 23.37 -9.46
C ASP A 223 5.24 23.83 -9.79
N GLY A 224 4.62 24.56 -8.87
CA GLY A 224 3.23 25.06 -8.93
C GLY A 224 2.93 26.06 -10.06
N HIS A 225 3.50 25.87 -11.24
CA HIS A 225 3.23 26.62 -12.45
C HIS A 225 2.53 25.71 -13.45
N ASP A 226 1.25 25.99 -13.70
CA ASP A 226 0.48 25.41 -14.82
C ASP A 226 1.13 25.68 -16.20
N ASP A 227 2.14 26.55 -16.25
CA ASP A 227 2.94 26.89 -17.44
C ASP A 227 4.34 26.25 -17.46
N CYS A 228 4.66 25.31 -16.56
CA CYS A 228 5.94 24.60 -16.58
C CYS A 228 6.06 23.76 -17.85
N VAL A 229 6.76 24.34 -18.83
CA VAL A 229 7.44 23.64 -19.91
C VAL A 229 8.09 22.38 -19.31
N VAL A 230 7.83 21.23 -19.92
CA VAL A 230 8.24 19.86 -19.54
C VAL A 230 9.78 19.69 -19.54
N GLY A 231 10.52 20.52 -18.80
CA GLY A 231 11.96 20.63 -18.94
C GLY A 231 12.73 21.22 -17.76
N ASP A 232 12.07 21.91 -16.82
CA ASP A 232 12.70 22.23 -15.53
C ASP A 232 12.20 21.22 -14.50
N ASN A 233 13.01 20.18 -14.26
CA ASN A 233 12.81 19.27 -13.15
C ASN A 233 12.98 20.10 -11.86
N GLY A 234 11.91 20.23 -11.08
CA GLY A 234 11.94 20.88 -9.78
C GLY A 234 13.06 20.35 -8.87
N PRO A 235 13.40 21.10 -7.80
CA PRO A 235 14.46 20.70 -6.89
C PRO A 235 14.21 19.29 -6.35
N PRO A 236 15.25 18.44 -6.31
CA PRO A 236 15.13 17.05 -5.88
C PRO A 236 14.59 16.97 -4.45
N ILE A 237 13.42 16.35 -4.28
CA ILE A 237 12.68 16.32 -3.02
C ILE A 237 13.59 15.85 -1.90
N LEU A 238 14.30 14.74 -2.11
CA LEU A 238 15.06 14.06 -1.07
C LEU A 238 16.31 14.84 -0.63
N LYS A 239 16.88 15.70 -1.50
CA LYS A 239 18.12 16.46 -1.21
C LYS A 239 18.00 17.38 -0.01
N TYR A 240 16.79 17.85 0.23
CA TYR A 240 16.53 18.89 1.22
C TYR A 240 15.76 18.35 2.44
N LEU A 241 15.42 17.06 2.45
CA LEU A 241 14.82 16.41 3.60
C LEU A 241 15.90 16.10 4.63
N SER A 242 15.83 16.73 5.80
CA SER A 242 16.64 16.32 6.94
C SER A 242 15.83 15.38 7.82
N ALA A 243 15.96 14.07 7.61
CA ALA A 243 15.23 13.05 8.37
C ALA A 243 16.19 11.97 8.91
N PRO A 244 17.05 12.33 9.88
CA PRO A 244 18.19 11.50 10.29
C PRO A 244 17.77 10.20 10.99
N ASN A 245 16.53 10.09 11.45
CA ASN A 245 16.01 8.94 12.19
C ASN A 245 15.30 7.90 11.31
N ILE A 246 15.17 8.13 10.00
CA ILE A 246 14.57 7.15 9.09
C ILE A 246 15.46 5.91 9.02
N GLU A 247 14.90 4.77 9.41
CA GLU A 247 15.53 3.44 9.35
C GLU A 247 15.05 2.65 8.13
N TYR A 248 13.81 2.87 7.69
CA TYR A 248 13.20 2.23 6.53
C TYR A 248 12.74 3.29 5.52
N LEU A 249 13.25 3.22 4.30
CA LEU A 249 12.84 4.05 3.17
C LEU A 249 12.37 3.16 2.02
N GLU A 250 11.14 3.37 1.55
CA GLU A 250 10.62 2.76 0.34
C GLU A 250 10.25 3.84 -0.68
N LEU A 251 10.76 3.68 -1.89
CA LEU A 251 10.49 4.55 -3.03
C LEU A 251 9.84 3.71 -4.12
N ARG A 252 8.64 4.10 -4.54
CA ARG A 252 7.87 3.41 -5.57
C ARG A 252 7.42 4.36 -6.68
N GLY A 253 7.62 3.97 -7.93
CA GLY A 253 7.08 4.67 -9.09
C GLY A 253 8.09 4.90 -10.22
N SER A 254 7.57 4.96 -11.46
CA SER A 254 8.33 4.72 -12.69
C SER A 254 8.97 5.92 -13.37
N ARG A 255 8.71 7.15 -12.93
CA ARG A 255 9.11 8.35 -13.68
C ARG A 255 9.78 9.46 -12.88
N MET A 256 9.87 9.32 -11.56
CA MET A 256 10.32 10.43 -10.73
C MET A 256 11.83 10.43 -10.57
N ASP A 257 12.46 11.53 -10.96
CA ASP A 257 13.76 11.93 -10.45
C ASP A 257 13.58 12.37 -8.99
N TYR A 258 13.62 11.40 -8.05
CA TYR A 258 13.77 11.71 -6.61
C TYR A 258 15.02 12.55 -6.32
N GLY A 259 15.91 12.57 -7.32
CA GLY A 259 17.10 13.38 -7.52
C GLY A 259 18.20 13.20 -6.51
N GLU A 260 19.22 14.04 -6.64
CA GLU A 260 20.49 13.84 -5.93
C GLU A 260 20.35 14.13 -4.44
N PHE A 261 20.35 13.09 -3.60
CA PHE A 261 20.55 13.23 -2.15
C PHE A 261 21.96 12.75 -1.75
N SER A 262 22.50 13.19 -0.61
CA SER A 262 23.90 12.88 -0.25
C SER A 262 24.04 11.69 0.70
N GLY A 263 22.90 11.07 1.05
CA GLY A 263 22.72 10.01 2.06
C GLY A 263 22.97 10.46 3.50
N LYS A 264 23.53 11.67 3.70
CA LYS A 264 23.70 12.28 5.04
C LYS A 264 22.35 12.61 5.68
N GLU A 265 21.35 12.82 4.84
CA GLU A 265 19.97 13.10 5.20
C GLU A 265 19.33 11.95 5.99
N PHE A 266 19.74 10.71 5.70
CA PHE A 266 19.18 9.49 6.27
C PHE A 266 20.25 8.72 7.05
N ALA A 267 20.84 9.37 8.05
CA ALA A 267 21.97 8.84 8.80
C ALA A 267 21.67 7.52 9.55
N ALA A 268 20.40 7.19 9.80
CA ALA A 268 19.96 5.94 10.42
C ALA A 268 19.49 4.87 9.42
N LEU A 269 19.53 5.11 8.11
CA LEU A 269 18.92 4.22 7.12
C LEU A 269 19.54 2.82 7.13
N ARG A 270 18.70 1.80 7.34
CA ARG A 270 19.08 0.39 7.39
C ARG A 270 18.43 -0.43 6.28
N VAL A 271 17.20 -0.08 5.91
CA VAL A 271 16.40 -0.77 4.91
C VAL A 271 16.05 0.21 3.80
N LEU A 272 16.44 -0.13 2.57
CA LEU A 272 16.09 0.62 1.37
C LEU A 272 15.32 -0.31 0.43
N CYS A 273 14.09 0.08 0.08
CA CYS A 273 13.24 -0.62 -0.86
C CYS A 273 12.97 0.28 -2.08
N LEU A 274 13.27 -0.22 -3.26
CA LEU A 274 13.10 0.48 -4.53
C LEU A 274 12.17 -0.34 -5.40
N CYS A 275 11.04 0.25 -5.78
CA CYS A 275 9.93 -0.43 -6.45
C CYS A 275 9.54 0.26 -7.74
N GLU A 276 9.49 -0.46 -8.85
CA GLU A 276 9.01 0.02 -10.15
C GLU A 276 9.74 1.28 -10.61
N MET A 277 11.02 1.43 -10.27
CA MET A 277 11.82 2.61 -10.59
C MET A 277 12.64 2.41 -11.86
N ILE A 278 12.74 3.45 -12.66
CA ILE A 278 13.76 3.54 -13.72
C ILE A 278 14.88 4.37 -13.11
N PHE A 279 16.03 3.77 -12.84
CA PHE A 279 17.21 4.55 -12.48
C PHE A 279 17.58 5.39 -13.69
N PRO A 280 17.43 6.73 -13.64
CA PRO A 280 18.17 7.55 -14.56
C PRO A 280 19.66 7.33 -14.24
N THR A 281 20.58 7.76 -15.10
CA THR A 281 22.03 7.77 -14.83
C THR A 281 22.43 8.67 -13.64
N CYS A 282 21.53 8.93 -12.70
CA CYS A 282 21.75 9.53 -11.40
C CYS A 282 22.94 8.88 -10.72
N ASP A 283 23.75 9.74 -10.14
CA ASP A 283 25.07 9.44 -9.63
C ASP A 283 25.01 8.27 -8.62
N ALA A 284 25.42 7.06 -9.03
CA ALA A 284 25.49 5.88 -8.17
C ALA A 284 26.26 6.17 -6.86
N ALA A 285 27.10 7.21 -6.85
CA ALA A 285 27.75 7.77 -5.67
C ALA A 285 26.76 8.15 -4.54
N VAL A 286 25.58 8.65 -4.89
CA VAL A 286 24.50 9.01 -3.95
C VAL A 286 24.07 7.80 -3.15
N TYR A 287 23.65 6.74 -3.82
CA TYR A 287 23.20 5.54 -3.12
C TYR A 287 24.35 4.86 -2.37
N ARG A 288 25.57 4.91 -2.93
CA ARG A 288 26.78 4.40 -2.27
C ARG A 288 27.13 5.13 -0.97
N SER A 289 26.65 6.37 -0.78
CA SER A 289 26.85 7.10 0.47
C SER A 289 26.12 6.48 1.67
N PHE A 290 25.14 5.61 1.42
CA PHE A 290 24.42 4.86 2.45
C PHE A 290 25.25 3.72 3.04
N SER A 291 26.22 4.10 3.86
CA SER A 291 27.13 3.15 4.50
C SER A 291 26.44 2.19 5.49
N LYS A 292 25.24 2.51 6.00
CA LYS A 292 24.54 1.72 7.04
C LYS A 292 23.47 0.76 6.54
N ILE A 293 23.20 0.73 5.22
CA ILE A 293 22.20 -0.19 4.67
C ILE A 293 22.62 -1.63 4.96
N THR A 294 21.73 -2.36 5.63
CA THR A 294 21.85 -3.79 5.90
C THR A 294 20.89 -4.60 5.04
N HIS A 295 19.80 -4.00 4.54
CA HIS A 295 18.82 -4.66 3.70
C HIS A 295 18.48 -3.80 2.47
N LEU A 296 18.59 -4.38 1.29
CA LEU A 296 18.25 -3.75 0.02
C LEU A 296 17.17 -4.58 -0.68
N GLU A 297 16.05 -3.95 -1.04
CA GLU A 297 14.99 -4.59 -1.80
C GLU A 297 14.84 -3.87 -3.16
N LEU A 298 14.91 -4.64 -4.25
CA LEU A 298 14.85 -4.15 -5.64
C LEU A 298 13.71 -4.85 -6.38
N ASN A 299 12.57 -4.19 -6.49
CA ASN A 299 11.39 -4.72 -7.17
C ASN A 299 11.18 -3.99 -8.49
N ASN A 300 11.37 -4.68 -9.62
CA ASN A 300 11.16 -4.14 -10.97
C ASN A 300 11.92 -2.83 -11.20
N VAL A 301 13.20 -2.82 -10.83
CA VAL A 301 14.09 -1.67 -10.94
C VAL A 301 14.90 -1.78 -12.23
N GLN A 302 14.68 -0.87 -13.18
CA GLN A 302 15.51 -0.76 -14.39
C GLN A 302 16.79 0.02 -14.08
N GLY A 303 17.95 -0.41 -14.59
CA GLY A 303 19.24 0.23 -14.31
C GLY A 303 19.86 -0.16 -12.95
N GLY A 304 19.30 -1.15 -12.25
CA GLY A 304 19.77 -1.62 -10.95
C GLY A 304 21.24 -2.09 -10.96
N GLU A 305 21.77 -2.49 -12.11
CA GLU A 305 23.17 -2.86 -12.29
C GLU A 305 24.14 -1.74 -11.92
N GLN A 306 23.77 -0.48 -12.14
CA GLN A 306 24.61 0.68 -11.82
C GLN A 306 24.71 0.91 -10.31
N LEU A 307 23.62 0.63 -9.59
CA LEU A 307 23.55 0.73 -8.13
C LEU A 307 24.54 -0.22 -7.45
N VAL A 308 24.71 -1.40 -8.05
CA VAL A 308 25.49 -2.49 -7.47
C VAL A 308 26.87 -2.67 -8.08
N ALA A 309 27.15 -1.97 -9.19
CA ALA A 309 28.47 -1.91 -9.79
C ALA A 309 29.51 -1.45 -8.75
N ARG A 310 30.74 -1.96 -8.88
CA ARG A 310 31.88 -1.45 -8.10
C ARG A 310 32.18 -0.01 -8.52
N ASP A 311 32.74 0.77 -7.60
CA ASP A 311 33.26 2.08 -7.95
C ASP A 311 34.57 1.98 -8.78
N GLU A 312 35.10 3.12 -9.22
CA GLU A 312 36.36 3.18 -9.97
C GLU A 312 37.55 2.60 -9.18
N ALA A 313 37.46 2.59 -7.84
CA ALA A 313 38.45 1.99 -6.95
C ALA A 313 38.22 0.49 -6.70
N GLY A 314 37.18 -0.10 -7.29
CA GLY A 314 36.80 -1.50 -7.11
C GLY A 314 36.10 -1.80 -5.79
N ALA A 315 35.73 -0.78 -5.01
CA ALA A 315 35.02 -0.97 -3.75
C ALA A 315 33.56 -1.34 -4.01
N LEU A 316 33.04 -2.23 -3.17
CA LEU A 316 31.66 -2.66 -3.25
C LEU A 316 30.71 -1.59 -2.68
N PRO A 317 29.56 -1.36 -3.34
CA PRO A 317 28.50 -0.55 -2.75
C PRO A 317 27.96 -1.23 -1.48
N PHE A 318 27.47 -0.43 -0.53
CA PHE A 318 26.84 -0.89 0.72
C PHE A 318 27.72 -1.88 1.52
N PRO A 319 28.80 -1.43 2.18
CA PRO A 319 29.76 -2.32 2.86
C PRO A 319 29.14 -3.20 3.97
N ASN A 320 27.98 -2.80 4.51
CA ASN A 320 27.28 -3.49 5.59
C ASN A 320 26.05 -4.30 5.13
N LEU A 321 25.87 -4.52 3.83
CA LEU A 321 24.71 -5.22 3.29
C LEU A 321 24.69 -6.69 3.75
N GLU A 322 23.59 -7.10 4.37
CA GLU A 322 23.35 -8.46 4.87
C GLU A 322 22.31 -9.19 4.02
N THR A 323 21.39 -8.48 3.36
CA THR A 323 20.30 -9.11 2.61
C THR A 323 19.95 -8.29 1.38
N VAL A 324 19.73 -8.99 0.27
CA VAL A 324 19.27 -8.41 -0.99
C VAL A 324 18.05 -9.18 -1.45
N VAL A 325 16.90 -8.54 -1.50
CA VAL A 325 15.68 -9.12 -2.06
C VAL A 325 15.46 -8.46 -3.41
N GLY A 326 15.08 -9.24 -4.42
CA GLY A 326 14.54 -8.62 -5.61
C GLY A 326 13.49 -9.44 -6.33
N ARG A 327 12.66 -8.70 -7.06
CA ARG A 327 11.57 -9.23 -7.86
C ARG A 327 11.68 -8.56 -9.22
N TRP A 328 11.87 -9.33 -10.27
CA TRP A 328 12.01 -8.81 -11.63
C TRP A 328 10.86 -9.32 -12.50
N LEU A 329 10.32 -8.43 -13.33
CA LEU A 329 9.23 -8.78 -14.24
C LEU A 329 9.75 -9.48 -15.50
N ASP A 330 10.95 -9.14 -15.94
CA ASP A 330 11.55 -9.67 -17.14
C ASP A 330 12.55 -10.79 -16.81
N GLU A 331 12.70 -11.76 -17.72
CA GLU A 331 13.64 -12.89 -17.59
C GLU A 331 15.11 -12.48 -17.66
N GLU A 332 15.41 -11.17 -17.61
CA GLU A 332 16.75 -10.65 -17.76
C GLU A 332 17.72 -11.25 -16.74
N ASP A 333 18.94 -11.45 -17.21
CA ASP A 333 20.02 -12.06 -16.47
C ASP A 333 20.33 -11.25 -15.20
N CYS A 334 20.03 -11.82 -14.04
CA CYS A 334 20.38 -11.27 -12.73
C CYS A 334 21.89 -11.36 -12.44
N SER A 335 22.74 -11.70 -13.42
CA SER A 335 24.20 -11.77 -13.28
C SER A 335 24.82 -10.46 -12.80
N TRP A 336 24.18 -9.32 -13.05
CA TRP A 336 24.62 -8.02 -12.53
C TRP A 336 24.59 -7.92 -11.00
N LEU A 337 23.91 -8.83 -10.28
CA LEU A 337 23.97 -8.94 -8.82
C LEU A 337 25.19 -9.71 -8.30
N ARG A 338 25.88 -10.48 -9.15
CA ARG A 338 27.07 -11.26 -8.76
C ARG A 338 28.13 -10.42 -8.04
N PRO A 339 28.44 -9.17 -8.45
CA PRO A 339 29.36 -8.31 -7.73
C PRO A 339 29.00 -8.11 -6.25
N LEU A 340 27.72 -8.08 -5.86
CA LEU A 340 27.30 -7.95 -4.45
C LEU A 340 27.55 -9.21 -3.64
N LEU A 341 27.50 -10.38 -4.28
CA LEU A 341 27.68 -11.67 -3.64
C LEU A 341 29.16 -12.02 -3.50
N ASP A 342 29.99 -11.53 -4.41
CA ASP A 342 31.43 -11.81 -4.42
C ASP A 342 32.12 -11.33 -3.14
N GLY A 343 32.63 -12.29 -2.36
CA GLY A 343 33.27 -12.04 -1.07
C GLY A 343 32.34 -11.75 0.10
N ARG A 344 31.01 -11.97 -0.03
CA ARG A 344 30.02 -11.74 1.04
C ARG A 344 29.25 -13.01 1.42
N PRO A 345 29.74 -13.78 2.41
CA PRO A 345 29.16 -15.09 2.78
C PRO A 345 27.75 -15.04 3.38
N ARG A 346 27.22 -13.84 3.66
CA ARG A 346 25.97 -13.63 4.42
C ARG A 346 24.83 -13.04 3.61
N VAL A 347 25.05 -12.69 2.34
CA VAL A 347 24.02 -12.02 1.54
C VAL A 347 23.02 -13.04 1.03
N VAL A 348 21.82 -13.03 1.61
CA VAL A 348 20.69 -13.79 1.07
C VAL A 348 20.14 -13.03 -0.13
N LEU A 349 20.32 -13.59 -1.33
CA LEU A 349 19.60 -13.18 -2.54
C LEU A 349 18.28 -13.94 -2.60
N ARG A 350 17.14 -13.26 -2.67
CA ARG A 350 15.84 -13.87 -2.96
C ARG A 350 15.31 -13.29 -4.25
N VAL A 351 15.15 -14.11 -5.28
CA VAL A 351 14.62 -13.73 -6.59
C VAL A 351 13.20 -14.27 -6.74
N GLN A 352 12.20 -13.39 -6.75
CA GLN A 352 10.84 -13.83 -7.04
C GLN A 352 10.54 -13.66 -8.53
N ARG A 353 10.36 -14.77 -9.24
CA ARG A 353 9.79 -14.80 -10.59
C ARG A 353 8.26 -14.87 -10.50
N LYS A 354 7.57 -14.49 -11.59
CA LYS A 354 6.11 -14.38 -11.66
C LYS A 354 5.36 -15.62 -11.15
N ASP A 355 5.94 -16.80 -11.34
CA ASP A 355 5.33 -18.10 -10.99
C ASP A 355 6.19 -18.98 -10.05
N ASP A 356 7.38 -18.53 -9.64
CA ASP A 356 8.31 -19.31 -8.79
C ASP A 356 9.10 -18.42 -7.82
N VAL A 357 9.25 -18.88 -6.57
CA VAL A 357 10.17 -18.25 -5.60
C VAL A 357 11.52 -18.93 -5.72
N LEU A 358 12.55 -18.19 -6.15
CA LEU A 358 13.83 -18.79 -6.49
C LEU A 358 15.07 -18.12 -5.87
N ALA A 359 15.99 -19.03 -5.59
CA ALA A 359 17.36 -18.92 -5.14
C ALA A 359 17.63 -18.42 -3.72
N PHE A 360 18.53 -19.14 -3.05
CA PHE A 360 19.37 -18.67 -1.95
C PHE A 360 20.83 -18.82 -2.41
N ALA A 361 21.62 -17.76 -2.26
CA ALA A 361 23.06 -17.82 -2.42
C ALA A 361 23.71 -17.87 -1.03
N GLY A 362 24.36 -18.98 -0.71
CA GLY A 362 25.29 -19.10 0.42
C GLY A 362 26.59 -19.69 -0.11
N ASP A 363 27.71 -19.05 0.24
CA ASP A 363 29.10 -19.41 -0.11
C ASP A 363 29.25 -20.23 -1.40
N HIS A 364 29.34 -19.51 -2.52
CA HIS A 364 29.77 -19.97 -3.84
C HIS A 364 28.77 -20.76 -4.72
N ASP A 365 27.63 -21.21 -4.19
CA ASP A 365 26.61 -21.90 -5.00
C ASP A 365 25.26 -21.16 -4.99
N VAL A 366 24.77 -20.80 -6.18
CA VAL A 366 23.39 -20.33 -6.37
C VAL A 366 22.51 -21.57 -6.46
N GLN A 367 21.78 -21.89 -5.38
CA GLN A 367 20.84 -23.01 -5.39
C GLN A 367 19.46 -22.54 -5.81
N VAL A 368 19.03 -22.95 -6.99
CA VAL A 368 17.67 -22.78 -7.51
C VAL A 368 16.76 -23.80 -6.81
N LEU A 369 15.92 -23.35 -5.88
CA LEU A 369 14.86 -24.15 -5.27
C LEU A 369 13.55 -23.95 -6.03
N SER A 370 13.09 -24.95 -6.79
CA SER A 370 11.79 -24.92 -7.47
C SER A 370 10.65 -25.33 -6.52
N HIS A 371 9.49 -24.67 -6.63
CA HIS A 371 8.29 -25.07 -5.89
C HIS A 371 7.46 -26.07 -6.72
N GLY A 372 7.46 -27.34 -6.30
CA GLY A 372 6.48 -28.32 -6.80
C GLY A 372 5.10 -28.11 -6.17
N PRO A 373 4.01 -28.65 -6.77
CA PRO A 373 2.63 -28.52 -6.28
C PRO A 373 2.37 -29.14 -4.89
N TRP A 374 3.37 -29.75 -4.25
CA TRP A 374 3.29 -30.40 -2.94
C TRP A 374 4.36 -29.92 -1.93
N GLY A 375 5.05 -28.80 -2.21
CA GLY A 375 6.15 -28.28 -1.39
C GLY A 375 7.54 -28.54 -1.99
N LEU A 376 8.57 -27.95 -1.37
CA LEU A 376 9.98 -27.90 -1.80
C LEU A 376 10.50 -29.26 -2.32
N ILE A 377 10.78 -29.35 -3.63
CA ILE A 377 11.42 -30.52 -4.25
C ILE A 377 12.40 -30.00 -5.31
N HIS A 378 13.65 -30.47 -5.20
CA HIS A 378 14.80 -30.31 -6.09
C HIS A 378 15.65 -29.03 -6.00
N SER A 379 16.97 -29.27 -5.83
CA SER A 379 18.05 -28.33 -6.08
C SER A 379 18.72 -28.70 -7.40
N GLU A 380 18.75 -27.82 -8.38
CA GLU A 380 19.61 -27.96 -9.56
C GLU A 380 20.81 -27.01 -9.42
N PHE A 381 22.01 -27.54 -9.63
CA PHE A 381 23.24 -26.76 -9.70
C PHE A 381 23.38 -26.22 -11.12
N LEU A 382 23.38 -24.90 -11.29
CA LEU A 382 23.73 -24.27 -12.56
C LEU A 382 25.26 -24.21 -12.68
N SER A 383 25.90 -25.29 -13.13
CA SER A 383 27.27 -25.23 -13.63
C SER A 383 27.22 -24.87 -15.12
N TYR A 384 27.59 -23.63 -15.46
CA TYR A 384 27.89 -23.27 -16.84
C TYR A 384 29.29 -23.83 -17.15
N ASP A 385 29.35 -25.04 -17.69
CA ASP A 385 30.52 -25.48 -18.43
C ASP A 385 30.47 -24.78 -19.80
N GLU A 386 31.40 -23.86 -20.03
CA GLU A 386 31.66 -23.27 -21.34
C GLU A 386 32.23 -24.38 -22.26
N GLU A 387 31.35 -25.13 -22.92
CA GLU A 387 31.76 -25.93 -24.07
C GLU A 387 31.92 -24.98 -25.28
N GLU A 388 33.18 -24.73 -25.62
CA GLU A 388 33.62 -24.13 -26.88
C GLU A 388 33.16 -25.01 -28.06
N ASP A 389 32.03 -24.68 -28.67
CA ASP A 389 31.65 -25.25 -29.97
C ASP A 389 32.16 -24.35 -31.10
N ASP A 390 33.35 -24.72 -31.58
CA ASP A 390 33.93 -24.29 -32.84
C ASP A 390 33.12 -24.82 -34.05
N ASP A 391 33.05 -23.97 -35.09
CA ASP A 391 32.86 -24.30 -36.50
C ASP A 391 31.55 -24.97 -36.98
N PHE A 392 30.61 -24.14 -37.46
CA PHE A 392 29.85 -24.52 -38.67
C PHE A 392 29.51 -23.31 -39.56
N SER A 393 30.38 -23.05 -40.54
CA SER A 393 30.08 -22.19 -41.69
C SER A 393 29.19 -22.93 -42.69
N GLY A 394 28.01 -22.41 -42.97
CA GLY A 394 27.12 -22.91 -44.02
C GLY A 394 26.19 -21.81 -44.53
N SER A 395 26.60 -21.19 -45.64
CA SER A 395 25.79 -20.31 -46.46
C SER A 395 24.59 -21.07 -47.05
N ASP A 396 23.40 -20.45 -47.06
CA ASP A 396 22.77 -20.05 -48.32
C ASP A 396 21.45 -19.29 -48.09
N HIS A 397 21.29 -18.26 -48.91
CA HIS A 397 20.08 -17.50 -49.15
C HIS A 397 18.91 -18.42 -49.57
N GLU A 398 17.70 -18.14 -49.09
CA GLU A 398 16.57 -17.91 -49.99
C GLU A 398 15.41 -17.17 -49.32
N ARG A 399 14.93 -16.16 -50.05
CA ARG A 399 13.72 -15.35 -49.85
C ARG A 399 12.49 -16.19 -49.54
N TYR A 400 11.72 -15.78 -48.54
CA TYR A 400 10.26 -15.71 -48.64
C TYR A 400 9.79 -14.40 -47.99
N SER A 401 9.30 -13.51 -48.85
CA SER A 401 8.45 -12.38 -48.49
C SER A 401 7.00 -12.86 -48.42
N ASP A 402 6.23 -12.06 -47.68
CA ASP A 402 4.77 -11.92 -47.73
C ASP A 402 3.96 -12.78 -46.75
N GLU A 403 3.07 -12.07 -46.04
CA GLU A 403 1.93 -12.48 -45.21
C GLU A 403 2.06 -12.27 -43.69
N VAL A 404 1.97 -11.01 -43.23
CA VAL A 404 1.25 -10.67 -41.99
C VAL A 404 0.72 -9.22 -42.06
N ASP A 405 -0.43 -8.99 -42.70
CA ASP A 405 -1.25 -7.79 -42.52
C ASP A 405 -2.68 -8.27 -42.21
N PHE A 406 -2.95 -8.64 -40.96
CA PHE A 406 -4.31 -8.89 -40.49
C PHE A 406 -4.32 -8.93 -38.96
N PHE A 407 -4.38 -7.77 -38.28
CA PHE A 407 -4.98 -7.57 -36.95
C PHE A 407 -4.77 -6.11 -36.50
N GLU A 408 -5.37 -5.17 -37.23
CA GLU A 408 -5.40 -3.77 -36.78
C GLU A 408 -6.66 -3.07 -37.32
N GLU A 409 -7.84 -3.63 -37.03
CA GLU A 409 -9.12 -2.97 -37.34
C GLU A 409 -10.27 -3.60 -36.54
N MET A 410 -10.22 -3.43 -35.22
CA MET A 410 -11.38 -3.70 -34.36
C MET A 410 -11.13 -3.01 -33.02
N TYR A 411 -11.67 -1.81 -32.81
CA TYR A 411 -11.98 -1.14 -31.52
C TYR A 411 -12.10 0.40 -31.64
N GLU A 412 -12.56 0.93 -32.77
CA GLU A 412 -13.01 2.32 -32.86
C GLU A 412 -14.39 2.38 -33.54
N GLU A 413 -15.45 2.00 -32.84
CA GLU A 413 -16.84 2.38 -33.16
C GLU A 413 -17.78 1.80 -32.09
N ASN A 414 -18.02 2.56 -31.01
CA ASN A 414 -19.24 2.47 -30.18
C ASN A 414 -19.14 3.44 -28.98
N TYR A 415 -19.18 4.76 -29.22
CA TYR A 415 -19.53 5.75 -28.17
C TYR A 415 -20.09 7.03 -28.79
N GLU A 416 -21.09 6.92 -29.65
CA GLU A 416 -21.99 8.02 -29.99
C GLU A 416 -23.36 7.41 -30.25
N TYR A 417 -24.22 7.30 -29.22
CA TYR A 417 -25.69 7.24 -29.31
C TYR A 417 -26.25 6.93 -27.92
N GLU A 418 -26.27 7.91 -27.02
CA GLU A 418 -27.16 7.91 -25.83
C GLU A 418 -27.14 9.31 -25.18
N LEU A 419 -27.53 10.33 -25.94
CA LEU A 419 -27.67 11.69 -25.39
C LEU A 419 -28.69 12.51 -26.18
N GLU A 420 -29.85 11.93 -26.48
CA GLU A 420 -30.99 12.64 -27.08
C GLU A 420 -32.27 11.82 -26.87
N HIS A 421 -32.79 11.77 -25.64
CA HIS A 421 -34.21 11.53 -25.35
C HIS A 421 -34.43 11.54 -23.83
N GLU A 422 -34.70 12.71 -23.25
CA GLU A 422 -35.48 12.86 -22.00
C GLU A 422 -35.71 14.35 -21.69
N LEU A 423 -36.49 15.01 -22.56
CA LEU A 423 -37.17 16.26 -22.24
C LEU A 423 -38.54 16.23 -22.92
N GLU A 424 -39.52 15.62 -22.27
CA GLU A 424 -40.96 15.84 -22.46
C GLU A 424 -41.62 15.27 -21.18
N GLU A 425 -41.96 16.17 -20.25
CA GLU A 425 -43.35 16.48 -19.90
C GLU A 425 -44.07 15.32 -19.20
N GLU A 426 -44.35 15.47 -17.89
CA GLU A 426 -45.67 15.14 -17.37
C GLU A 426 -45.91 15.83 -16.00
N ASP A 427 -46.72 16.88 -16.06
CA ASP A 427 -47.50 17.39 -14.94
C ASP A 427 -48.42 16.27 -14.43
N PHE A 428 -48.26 15.85 -13.17
CA PHE A 428 -49.30 15.07 -12.48
C PHE A 428 -49.57 15.61 -11.08
N HIS A 429 -50.76 16.22 -10.95
CA HIS A 429 -51.44 16.53 -9.70
C HIS A 429 -52.05 15.26 -9.08
N GLY A 430 -52.10 15.21 -7.74
CA GLY A 430 -52.93 14.30 -6.94
C GLY A 430 -52.19 13.88 -5.67
N ASP A 431 -52.40 14.58 -4.56
CA ASP A 431 -53.45 14.33 -3.54
C ASP A 431 -53.13 13.13 -2.63
N ASP A 432 -52.96 13.46 -1.35
CA ASP A 432 -53.33 12.73 -0.13
C ASP A 432 -53.11 11.21 -0.04
N ASP A 433 -52.27 10.77 0.90
CA ASP A 433 -52.74 9.85 1.94
C ASP A 433 -51.80 9.77 3.16
N ASP A 434 -52.40 9.99 4.33
CA ASP A 434 -51.81 9.83 5.66
C ASP A 434 -51.61 8.32 5.96
N GLY A 435 -50.36 7.89 6.10
CA GLY A 435 -49.99 6.50 6.40
C GLY A 435 -49.10 6.38 7.63
N ASP A 436 -49.71 6.47 8.82
CA ASP A 436 -49.13 6.17 10.13
C ASP A 436 -48.69 4.70 10.22
N TRP A 437 -47.38 4.46 10.34
CA TRP A 437 -46.81 3.14 10.65
C TRP A 437 -45.86 3.24 11.84
N GLY A 438 -46.43 3.17 13.04
CA GLY A 438 -45.69 2.89 14.27
C GLY A 438 -45.17 1.44 14.26
N PHE A 439 -43.84 1.28 14.23
CA PHE A 439 -43.18 0.02 14.55
C PHE A 439 -42.65 0.07 15.99
N ASP A 440 -43.28 -0.72 16.86
CA ASP A 440 -42.91 -0.95 18.26
C ASP A 440 -41.87 -2.08 18.32
N TRP A 441 -40.63 -1.75 18.71
CA TRP A 441 -39.59 -2.73 19.02
C TRP A 441 -39.52 -2.93 20.54
N GLY A 442 -40.33 -3.85 21.04
CA GLY A 442 -40.22 -4.34 22.41
C GLY A 442 -39.04 -5.30 22.57
N PHE A 443 -38.04 -4.90 23.36
CA PHE A 443 -37.03 -5.75 23.99
C PHE A 443 -37.24 -5.78 25.50
#